data_AF-A0A0G1MD06-F1
#
_entry.id   AF-A0A0G1MD06-F1
#
_cell.length_a   1.000
_cell.length_b   1.000
_cell.length_c   1.000
_cell.angle_alpha   90.00
_cell.angle_beta   90.00
_cell.angle_gamma   90.00
#
_symmetry.space_group_name_H-M   'P 1'
#
loop_
_entity.id
_entity.type
_entity.pdbx_description
1 polymer ?
#
loop_
_entity_poly.entity_id
_entity_poly.type
_entity_poly.pdbx_seq_one_letter_code
_entity_poly.pdbx_strand_id
1 'polypeptide(L)'
;MGPNTSPFLGKEGSLLTGRQILERIEHELQTNVAMKMKVENDGQYVLLGRGELHLSVFLETLRREGFELSVGKPKVITKLVNKVEMEPIEELTVDVESGYLGAVKSELGRRRGVLVSQEELTSESSRLVFEIATKGIIGLRGVLLTVTKGT
;
A
#
# COMPACT_ATOMS: atom_id res chain seq x y z
N MET A 1 8.10 11.43 2.80
CA MET A 1 9.28 10.63 3.20
C MET A 1 10.47 11.56 3.30
N GLY A 2 11.34 11.35 4.28
CA GLY A 2 12.55 12.14 4.45
C GLY A 2 13.60 11.40 5.26
N PRO A 3 14.76 12.03 5.52
CA PRO A 3 15.77 11.46 6.40
C PRO A 3 15.20 11.20 7.79
N ASN A 4 15.73 10.19 8.48
CA ASN A 4 15.38 9.92 9.87
C ASN A 4 15.85 11.10 10.75
N THR A 5 14.93 11.70 11.52
CA THR A 5 15.24 12.79 12.47
C THR A 5 15.01 12.37 13.92
N SER A 6 14.91 11.07 14.18
CA SER A 6 14.71 10.54 15.54
C SER A 6 16.01 10.53 16.37
N PRO A 7 15.91 10.43 17.71
CA PRO A 7 17.08 10.29 18.59
C PRO A 7 17.93 9.03 18.37
N PHE A 8 17.47 8.09 17.53
CA PHE A 8 18.16 6.84 17.23
C PHE A 8 18.90 6.85 15.88
N LEU A 9 18.99 8.02 15.23
CA LEU A 9 19.66 8.17 13.95
C LEU A 9 21.07 7.55 13.93
N GLY A 10 21.34 6.72 12.92
CA GLY A 10 22.66 6.14 12.67
C GLY A 10 22.99 4.92 13.53
N LYS A 11 22.00 4.32 14.21
CA LYS A 11 22.19 3.09 14.99
C LYS A 11 21.94 1.81 14.20
N GLU A 12 21.16 1.87 13.13
CA GLU A 12 20.71 0.69 12.38
C GLU A 12 21.10 0.73 10.91
N GLY A 13 21.43 1.90 10.36
CA GLY A 13 21.84 2.08 8.97
C GLY A 13 22.98 3.09 8.80
N SER A 14 23.52 3.13 7.58
CA SER A 14 24.69 3.93 7.21
C SER A 14 24.36 5.07 6.24
N LEU A 15 23.19 5.02 5.59
CA LEU A 15 22.75 6.02 4.61
C LEU A 15 21.65 6.88 5.23
N LEU A 16 22.03 8.08 5.67
CA LEU A 16 21.23 8.91 6.59
C LEU A 16 20.73 10.22 5.96
N THR A 17 21.35 10.64 4.85
CA THR A 17 21.15 12.00 4.34
C THR A 17 20.03 12.09 3.32
N GLY A 18 19.32 13.23 3.30
CA GLY A 18 18.28 13.49 2.30
C GLY A 18 18.79 13.49 0.86
N ARG A 19 20.08 13.80 0.63
CA ARG A 19 20.70 13.74 -0.70
C ARG A 19 20.87 12.30 -1.19
N GLN A 20 21.38 11.40 -0.34
CA GLN A 20 21.51 9.98 -0.67
C GLN A 20 20.15 9.36 -0.99
N ILE A 21 19.12 9.72 -0.21
CA ILE A 21 17.74 9.26 -0.45
C ILE A 21 17.24 9.74 -1.82
N LEU A 22 17.46 11.03 -2.15
CA LEU A 22 17.06 11.59 -3.44
C LEU A 22 17.74 10.89 -4.61
N GLU A 23 19.07 10.78 -4.59
CA GLU A 23 19.84 10.11 -5.64
C GLU A 23 19.32 8.68 -5.89
N ARG A 24 18.98 7.95 -4.82
CA ARG A 24 18.46 6.58 -4.94
C ARG A 24 17.03 6.52 -5.48
N ILE A 25 16.18 7.48 -5.13
CA ILE A 25 14.83 7.61 -5.71
C ILE A 25 14.93 7.95 -7.19
N GLU A 26 15.79 8.90 -7.57
CA GLU A 26 15.98 9.27 -8.99
C GLU A 26 16.45 8.10 -9.82
N HIS A 27 17.35 7.27 -9.28
CA HIS A 27 17.75 6.02 -9.91
C HIS A 27 16.58 5.04 -10.08
N GLU A 28 15.70 4.92 -9.09
CA GLU A 28 14.48 4.09 -9.19
C GLU A 28 13.52 4.60 -10.28
N LEU A 29 13.37 5.91 -10.41
CA LEU A 29 12.47 6.53 -11.40
C LEU A 29 12.89 6.25 -12.85
N GLN A 30 14.17 5.91 -13.10
CA GLN A 30 14.66 5.57 -14.44
C GLN A 30 14.15 4.21 -14.93
N THR A 31 13.95 3.26 -14.02
CA THR A 31 13.51 1.90 -14.36
C THR A 31 12.03 1.70 -14.08
N ASN A 32 11.49 2.39 -13.08
CA ASN A 32 10.14 2.21 -12.57
C ASN A 32 9.18 3.28 -13.09
N VAL A 33 8.62 3.06 -14.29
CA VAL A 33 7.69 3.99 -14.97
C VAL A 33 6.43 4.30 -14.16
N ALA A 34 6.07 3.43 -13.21
CA ALA A 34 4.88 3.59 -12.41
C ALA A 34 5.10 4.39 -11.12
N MET A 35 6.34 4.72 -10.80
CA MET A 35 6.69 5.57 -9.67
C MET A 35 6.85 7.02 -10.14
N LYS A 36 6.40 7.97 -9.32
CA LYS A 36 6.63 9.40 -9.51
C LYS A 36 7.02 10.03 -8.19
N MET A 37 7.72 11.15 -8.24
CA MET A 37 8.10 11.93 -7.08
C MET A 37 7.58 13.36 -7.21
N LYS A 38 7.18 13.95 -6.08
CA LYS A 38 7.00 15.39 -5.90
C LYS A 38 7.90 15.85 -4.76
N VAL A 39 8.51 17.01 -4.94
CA VAL A 39 9.32 17.67 -3.90
C VAL A 39 8.40 18.61 -3.12
N GLU A 40 8.44 18.53 -1.79
CA GLU A 40 7.80 19.50 -0.90
C GLU A 40 8.85 20.43 -0.28
N ASN A 41 8.39 21.61 0.19
CA ASN A 41 9.25 22.74 0.57
C ASN A 41 10.21 22.45 1.75
N ASP A 42 9.98 21.37 2.52
CA ASP A 42 10.70 21.06 3.77
C ASP A 42 11.75 19.95 3.61
N GLY A 43 12.26 19.72 2.40
CA GLY A 43 13.19 18.61 2.13
C GLY A 43 12.54 17.23 2.26
N GLN A 44 11.21 17.19 2.20
CA GLN A 44 10.43 15.96 2.16
C GLN A 44 10.05 15.62 0.72
N TYR A 45 10.02 14.32 0.44
CA TYR A 45 9.65 13.77 -0.85
C TYR A 45 8.31 13.03 -0.73
N VAL A 46 7.41 13.32 -1.65
CA VAL A 46 6.15 12.59 -1.81
C VAL A 46 6.30 11.64 -2.98
N LEU A 47 6.29 10.34 -2.68
CA LEU A 47 6.27 9.30 -3.70
C LEU A 47 4.83 8.93 -4.05
N LEU A 48 4.59 8.77 -5.35
CA LEU A 48 3.36 8.26 -5.93
C LEU A 48 3.69 6.93 -6.60
N GLY A 49 2.86 5.91 -6.38
CA GLY A 49 3.05 4.57 -6.95
C GLY A 49 1.72 3.92 -7.29
N ARG A 50 1.75 2.68 -7.81
CA ARG A 50 0.53 1.93 -8.18
C ARG A 50 -0.34 1.47 -7.01
N GLY A 51 0.19 1.48 -5.79
CA GLY A 51 -0.51 1.01 -4.60
C GLY A 51 0.44 0.92 -3.41
N GLU A 52 -0.11 0.52 -2.26
CA GLU A 52 0.64 0.38 -1.01
C GLU A 52 1.80 -0.61 -1.17
N LEU A 53 1.54 -1.81 -1.70
CA LEU A 53 2.55 -2.86 -1.84
C LEU A 53 3.75 -2.40 -2.68
N HIS A 54 3.48 -1.69 -3.78
CA HIS A 54 4.53 -1.19 -4.66
C HIS A 54 5.52 -0.28 -3.90
N LEU A 55 5.00 0.64 -3.09
CA LEU A 55 5.82 1.53 -2.28
C LEU A 55 6.51 0.77 -1.13
N SER A 56 5.81 -0.17 -0.49
CA SER A 56 6.38 -0.98 0.58
C SER A 56 7.57 -1.82 0.12
N VAL A 57 7.52 -2.38 -1.09
CA VAL A 57 8.66 -3.12 -1.67
C VAL A 57 9.85 -2.20 -1.87
N PHE A 58 9.65 -1.00 -2.42
CA PHE A 58 10.73 -0.04 -2.58
C PHE A 58 11.34 0.40 -1.25
N LEU A 59 10.52 0.68 -0.24
CA LEU A 59 10.99 1.04 1.10
C LEU A 59 11.78 -0.10 1.76
N GLU A 60 11.35 -1.35 1.57
CA GLU A 60 12.08 -2.52 2.07
C GLU A 60 13.42 -2.70 1.35
N THR A 61 13.48 -2.42 0.05
CA THR A 61 14.74 -2.39 -0.71
C THR A 61 15.69 -1.33 -0.13
N LEU A 62 15.22 -0.09 0.10
CA LEU A 62 16.03 0.95 0.75
C LEU A 62 16.52 0.51 2.14
N ARG A 63 15.66 -0.13 2.93
CA ARG A 63 16.05 -0.65 4.25
C ARG A 63 17.17 -1.69 4.14
N ARG A 64 17.09 -2.61 3.17
CA ARG A 64 18.13 -3.62 2.91
C ARG A 64 19.43 -3.02 2.37
N GLU A 65 19.34 -1.92 1.64
CA GLU A 65 20.49 -1.13 1.19
C GLU A 65 21.14 -0.30 2.32
N GLY A 66 20.53 -0.26 3.51
CA GLY A 66 21.09 0.42 4.70
C GLY A 66 20.63 1.86 4.89
N PHE A 67 19.54 2.27 4.24
CA PHE A 67 18.94 3.59 4.45
C PHE A 67 18.15 3.67 5.75
N GLU A 68 18.37 4.76 6.50
CA GLU A 68 17.48 5.18 7.58
C GLU A 68 16.60 6.34 7.12
N LEU A 69 15.30 6.12 7.14
CA LEU A 69 14.33 7.07 6.61
C LEU A 69 13.05 7.07 7.44
N SER A 70 12.32 8.17 7.36
CA SER A 70 11.00 8.33 7.99
C SER A 70 9.93 8.47 6.91
N VAL A 71 8.85 7.71 7.06
CA VAL A 71 7.75 7.63 6.08
C VAL A 71 6.43 7.95 6.77
N GLY A 72 5.63 8.81 6.13
CA GLY A 72 4.28 9.12 6.60
C GLY A 72 3.26 8.06 6.17
N LYS A 73 2.05 8.14 6.73
CA LYS A 73 0.96 7.22 6.37
C LYS A 73 0.63 7.33 4.86
N PRO A 74 0.45 6.20 4.14
CA PRO A 74 0.03 6.23 2.74
C PRO A 74 -1.34 6.89 2.60
N LYS A 75 -1.52 7.65 1.51
CA LYS A 75 -2.76 8.33 1.17
C LYS A 75 -3.15 7.99 -0.26
N VAL A 76 -4.46 7.87 -0.50
CA VAL A 76 -4.99 7.75 -1.86
C VAL A 76 -4.92 9.09 -2.58
N ILE A 77 -4.70 9.05 -3.88
CA ILE A 77 -4.69 10.23 -4.74
C ILE A 77 -6.09 10.38 -5.33
N THR A 78 -6.81 11.43 -4.94
CA THR A 78 -8.09 11.79 -5.55
C THR A 78 -7.85 12.59 -6.84
N LYS A 79 -8.84 12.56 -7.73
CA LYS A 79 -8.84 13.33 -8.98
C LYS A 79 -10.17 14.06 -9.12
N LEU A 80 -10.13 15.29 -9.60
CA LEU A 80 -11.33 16.02 -9.97
C LEU A 80 -11.75 15.64 -11.39
N VAL A 81 -12.91 15.01 -11.55
CA VAL A 81 -13.49 14.65 -12.85
C VAL A 81 -14.87 15.31 -12.93
N ASN A 82 -15.09 16.16 -13.94
CA ASN A 82 -16.35 16.91 -14.10
C ASN A 82 -16.79 17.68 -12.84
N LYS A 83 -15.83 18.30 -12.12
CA LYS A 83 -16.05 19.02 -10.84
C LYS A 83 -16.46 18.12 -9.65
N VAL A 84 -16.43 16.80 -9.82
CA VAL A 84 -16.66 15.82 -8.75
C VAL A 84 -15.33 15.24 -8.33
N GLU A 85 -15.07 15.20 -7.03
CA GLU A 85 -13.90 14.52 -6.49
C GLU A 85 -14.12 13.01 -6.54
N MET A 86 -13.23 12.32 -7.26
CA MET A 86 -13.28 10.88 -7.49
C MET A 86 -12.07 10.22 -6.83
N GLU A 87 -12.30 9.08 -6.19
CA GLU A 87 -11.25 8.21 -5.66
C GLU A 87 -11.06 6.97 -6.56
N PRO A 88 -9.86 6.35 -6.55
CA PRO A 88 -9.63 5.12 -7.29
C PRO A 88 -10.39 3.93 -6.66
N ILE A 89 -11.03 3.14 -7.53
CA ILE A 89 -11.65 1.85 -7.21
C ILE A 89 -10.77 0.74 -7.81
N GLU A 90 -10.63 -0.36 -7.07
CA GLU A 90 -9.89 -1.55 -7.46
C GLU A 90 -10.79 -2.78 -7.37
N GLU A 91 -10.54 -3.75 -8.24
CA GLU A 91 -11.09 -5.10 -8.13
C GLU A 91 -10.23 -5.92 -7.16
N LEU A 92 -10.85 -6.40 -6.10
CA LEU A 92 -10.22 -7.23 -5.08
C LEU A 92 -10.77 -8.66 -5.17
N THR A 93 -9.90 -9.59 -5.52
CA THR A 93 -10.18 -11.03 -5.48
C THR A 93 -9.63 -11.63 -4.19
N VAL A 94 -10.48 -12.32 -3.44
CA VAL A 94 -10.12 -13.02 -2.21
C VAL A 94 -10.55 -14.47 -2.31
N ASP A 95 -9.58 -15.37 -2.26
CA ASP A 95 -9.82 -16.80 -2.07
C ASP A 95 -9.76 -17.08 -0.57
N VAL A 96 -10.80 -17.74 -0.05
CA VAL A 96 -10.93 -18.00 1.39
C VAL A 96 -11.62 -19.33 1.62
N GLU A 97 -11.25 -20.01 2.70
CA GLU A 97 -11.99 -21.18 3.16
C GLU A 97 -13.45 -20.82 3.54
N SER A 98 -14.39 -21.72 3.25
CA SER A 98 -15.82 -21.51 3.46
C SER A 98 -16.15 -21.16 4.92
N GLY A 99 -15.34 -21.62 5.88
CA GLY A 99 -15.49 -21.30 7.31
C GLY A 99 -15.24 -19.82 7.65
N TYR A 100 -14.43 -19.09 6.87
CA TYR A 100 -14.11 -17.67 7.13
C TYR A 100 -14.83 -16.70 6.19
N LEU A 101 -15.61 -17.22 5.23
CA LEU A 101 -16.31 -16.42 4.22
C LEU A 101 -17.17 -15.29 4.82
N GLY A 102 -17.92 -15.58 5.90
CA GLY A 102 -18.74 -14.59 6.59
C GLY A 102 -17.92 -13.46 7.23
N ALA A 103 -16.77 -13.81 7.82
CA ALA A 103 -15.89 -12.84 8.47
C ALA A 103 -15.21 -11.91 7.45
N VAL A 104 -14.74 -12.48 6.32
CA VAL A 104 -14.15 -11.70 5.22
C VAL A 104 -15.19 -10.76 4.59
N LYS A 105 -16.40 -11.25 4.30
CA LYS A 105 -17.49 -10.41 3.77
C LYS A 105 -17.84 -9.25 4.71
N SER A 106 -17.91 -9.51 6.01
CA SER A 106 -18.20 -8.49 7.02
C SER A 106 -17.11 -7.40 7.06
N GLU A 107 -15.83 -7.81 7.05
CA GLU A 107 -14.70 -6.87 7.06
C GLU A 107 -14.66 -6.00 5.80
N LEU A 108 -14.89 -6.58 4.62
CA LEU A 108 -14.93 -5.86 3.35
C LEU A 108 -16.15 -4.95 3.25
N GLY A 109 -17.31 -5.40 3.73
CA GLY A 109 -18.52 -4.58 3.81
C GLY A 109 -18.33 -3.35 4.71
N ARG A 110 -17.65 -3.48 5.86
CA ARG A 110 -17.30 -2.35 6.74
C ARG A 110 -16.42 -1.31 6.04
N ARG A 111 -15.62 -1.75 5.07
CA ARG A 111 -14.75 -0.90 4.24
C ARG A 111 -15.42 -0.41 2.95
N ARG A 112 -16.75 -0.56 2.85
CA ARG A 112 -17.57 -0.19 1.68
C ARG A 112 -17.18 -0.94 0.40
N GLY A 113 -16.64 -2.15 0.53
CA GLY A 113 -16.48 -3.06 -0.60
C GLY A 113 -17.84 -3.56 -1.07
N VAL A 114 -18.05 -3.55 -2.38
CA VAL A 114 -19.26 -4.07 -3.04
C VAL A 114 -18.94 -5.43 -3.62
N LEU A 115 -19.66 -6.47 -3.19
CA LEU A 115 -19.49 -7.82 -3.73
C LEU A 115 -20.01 -7.85 -5.17
N VAL A 116 -19.14 -8.24 -6.10
CA VAL A 116 -19.44 -8.34 -7.53
C VAL A 116 -19.79 -9.78 -7.90
N SER A 117 -18.97 -10.74 -7.45
CA SER A 117 -19.21 -12.16 -7.70
C SER A 117 -18.72 -13.03 -6.55
N GLN A 118 -19.32 -14.22 -6.46
CA GLN A 118 -18.88 -15.29 -5.59
C GLN A 118 -18.92 -16.59 -6.38
N GLU A 119 -17.82 -17.34 -6.32
CA GLU A 119 -17.68 -18.65 -6.96
C GLU A 119 -17.18 -19.64 -5.93
N GLU A 120 -17.78 -20.82 -5.89
CA GLU A 120 -17.28 -21.93 -5.07
C GLU A 120 -16.18 -22.65 -5.87
N LEU A 121 -14.95 -22.62 -5.37
CA LEU A 121 -13.80 -23.23 -6.06
C LEU A 121 -13.73 -24.72 -5.73
N THR A 122 -13.97 -25.07 -4.47
CA THR A 122 -14.04 -26.43 -3.94
C THR A 122 -15.09 -26.49 -2.84
N SER A 123 -15.42 -27.68 -2.34
CA SER A 123 -16.33 -27.84 -1.19
C SER A 123 -15.89 -27.08 0.08
N GLU A 124 -14.61 -26.72 0.18
CA GLU A 124 -14.03 -26.06 1.36
C GLU A 124 -13.53 -24.63 1.07
N SER A 125 -13.55 -24.17 -0.18
CA SER A 125 -13.02 -22.85 -0.55
C SER A 125 -13.89 -22.11 -1.56
N SER A 126 -13.94 -20.80 -1.40
CA SER A 126 -14.70 -19.89 -2.26
C SER A 126 -13.86 -18.70 -2.68
N ARG A 127 -14.07 -18.25 -3.91
CA ARG A 127 -13.55 -17.00 -4.44
C ARG A 127 -14.60 -15.91 -4.32
N LEU A 128 -14.20 -14.76 -3.80
CA LEU A 128 -15.02 -13.56 -3.74
C LEU A 128 -14.36 -12.46 -4.57
N VAL A 129 -15.12 -11.79 -5.42
CA VAL A 129 -14.67 -10.61 -6.17
C VAL A 129 -15.42 -9.40 -5.66
N PHE A 130 -14.70 -8.35 -5.28
CA PHE A 130 -15.25 -7.09 -4.79
C PHE A 130 -14.73 -5.91 -5.61
N GLU A 131 -15.58 -4.90 -5.79
CA GLU A 131 -15.13 -3.54 -6.10
C GLU A 131 -14.98 -2.76 -4.80
N ILE A 132 -13.80 -2.18 -4.56
CA ILE A 132 -13.51 -1.45 -3.33
C ILE A 132 -12.60 -0.25 -3.61
N ALA A 133 -12.82 0.86 -2.91
CA ALA A 133 -11.91 2.00 -2.99
C ALA A 133 -10.52 1.62 -2.47
N THR A 134 -9.45 2.10 -3.13
CA THR A 134 -8.06 1.85 -2.70
C THR A 134 -7.83 2.18 -1.22
N LYS A 135 -8.52 3.20 -0.70
CA LYS A 135 -8.44 3.59 0.72
C LYS A 135 -8.92 2.48 1.66
N GLY A 136 -9.91 1.70 1.24
CA GLY A 136 -10.43 0.54 1.96
C GLY A 136 -9.44 -0.62 1.97
N ILE A 137 -8.57 -0.74 0.97
CA ILE A 137 -7.55 -1.79 0.87
C ILE A 137 -6.38 -1.54 1.83
N ILE A 138 -6.09 -0.28 2.19
CA ILE A 138 -4.93 0.05 3.02
C ILE A 138 -4.98 -0.71 4.37
N GLY A 139 -3.94 -1.50 4.63
CA GLY A 139 -3.82 -2.36 5.83
C GLY A 139 -4.78 -3.56 5.87
N LEU A 140 -5.56 -3.82 4.83
CA LEU A 140 -6.51 -4.93 4.77
C LEU A 140 -5.81 -6.29 4.89
N ARG A 141 -4.66 -6.46 4.25
CA ARG A 141 -3.91 -7.73 4.24
C ARG A 141 -3.63 -8.28 5.64
N GLY A 142 -3.18 -7.43 6.57
CA GLY A 142 -2.89 -7.84 7.95
C GLY A 142 -4.15 -8.25 8.72
N VAL A 143 -5.27 -7.58 8.45
CA VAL A 143 -6.57 -7.92 9.05
C VAL A 143 -7.07 -9.26 8.52
N LEU A 144 -7.04 -9.47 7.20
CA LEU A 144 -7.48 -10.73 6.60
C LEU A 144 -6.65 -11.91 7.11
N LEU A 145 -5.32 -11.80 7.15
CA LEU A 145 -4.46 -12.85 7.72
C LEU A 145 -4.81 -13.19 9.17
N THR A 146 -5.22 -12.20 9.95
CA THR A 146 -5.63 -12.42 11.35
C THR A 146 -6.99 -13.13 11.41
N VAL A 147 -7.93 -12.73 10.56
CA VAL A 147 -9.29 -13.28 10.51
C VAL A 147 -9.32 -14.71 9.96
N THR A 148 -8.52 -15.00 8.93
CA THR A 148 -8.44 -16.33 8.31
C THR A 148 -7.40 -17.24 8.98
N LYS A 149 -6.72 -16.75 10.02
CA LYS A 149 -5.63 -17.46 10.70
C LYS A 149 -4.48 -17.86 9.75
N GLY A 150 -4.32 -17.11 8.66
CA GLY A 150 -3.25 -17.30 7.69
C GLY A 150 -3.53 -18.36 6.62
N THR A 151 -4.74 -18.92 6.57
CA THR A 151 -5.20 -19.71 5.41
C THR A 151 -5.86 -18.83 4.36
#